data_AF-A0A924H7S9-F1
#
_entry.id   AF-A0A924H7S9-F1
#
_cell.length_a   1.000
_cell.length_b   1.000
_cell.length_c   1.000
_cell.angle_alpha   90.00
_cell.angle_beta   90.00
_cell.angle_gamma   90.00
#
_symmetry.space_group_name_H-M   'P 1'
#
loop_
_entity.id
_entity.type
_entity.pdbx_description
1 polymer ?
#
loop_
_entity_poly.entity_id
_entity_poly.type
_entity_poly.pdbx_seq_one_letter_code
_entity_poly.pdbx_strand_id
1 'polypeptide(L)' 'MNKTAPKKSPSPSEQLQKCPTGITGFDEITEGGLPKNRTTLVSGGAGSGKTLLGLDFLIN' A
#
# COMPACT_ATOMS: atom_id res chain seq x y z
N MET A 1 39.10 8.79 1.45
CA MET A 1 38.24 8.13 2.47
C MET A 1 36.88 8.79 2.45
N ASN A 2 35.94 8.26 1.66
CA ASN A 2 34.57 8.79 1.57
C ASN A 2 33.78 8.24 2.75
N LYS A 3 33.50 9.08 3.74
CA LYS A 3 32.54 8.76 4.80
C LYS A 3 31.15 8.77 4.18
N THR A 4 30.63 7.60 3.85
CA THR A 4 29.23 7.40 3.50
C THR A 4 28.37 7.83 4.69
N ALA A 5 27.45 8.76 4.46
CA ALA A 5 26.49 9.22 5.46
C ALA A 5 25.71 8.00 6.03
N PRO A 6 25.40 7.99 7.34
CA PRO A 6 24.72 6.85 7.94
C PRO A 6 23.30 6.76 7.38
N LYS A 7 22.93 5.61 6.79
CA LYS A 7 21.53 5.30 6.47
C LYS A 7 20.77 5.22 7.79
N LYS A 8 20.05 6.30 8.12
CA LYS A 8 19.18 6.38 9.30
C LYS A 8 18.12 5.28 9.19
N SER A 9 18.12 4.33 10.12
CA SER A 9 17.04 3.36 10.26
C SER A 9 15.73 4.12 10.54
N PRO A 10 14.62 3.80 9.85
CA PRO A 10 13.39 4.55 10.01
C PRO A 10 12.95 4.50 11.47
N SER A 11 12.71 5.67 12.03
CA SER A 11 12.17 5.85 13.37
C SER A 11 10.73 5.30 13.44
N PRO A 12 10.23 4.86 14.62
CA PRO A 12 8.86 4.36 14.77
C PRO A 12 7.76 5.33 14.31
N SER A 13 8.09 6.61 14.18
CA SER A 13 7.23 7.68 13.64
C SER A 13 7.16 7.71 12.10
N GLU A 14 7.93 6.90 11.38
CA GLU A 14 7.95 6.78 9.91
C GLU A 14 7.18 5.53 9.42
N GLN A 15 6.20 5.05 10.19
CA GLN A 15 5.31 4.00 9.72
C GLN A 15 4.53 4.50 8.49
N LEU A 16 4.53 3.69 7.42
CA LEU A 16 3.86 4.01 6.18
C LEU A 16 2.35 4.07 6.42
N GLN A 17 1.79 5.29 6.41
CA GLN A 17 0.35 5.48 6.56
C GLN A 17 -0.40 4.71 5.47
N LYS A 18 -1.41 3.94 5.87
CA LYS A 18 -2.26 3.18 4.95
C LYS A 18 -3.67 3.77 4.84
N CYS A 19 -4.33 3.44 3.74
CA CYS A 19 -5.73 3.68 3.48
C CYS A 19 -6.40 2.31 3.33
N PRO A 20 -7.36 1.95 4.21
CA PRO A 20 -8.14 0.73 4.06
C PRO A 20 -8.79 0.66 2.69
N THR A 21 -8.96 -0.56 2.19
CA THR A 21 -9.59 -0.81 0.90
C THR A 21 -11.03 -1.29 1.00
N GLY A 22 -11.47 -1.64 2.20
CA GLY A 22 -12.79 -2.26 2.43
C GLY A 22 -12.80 -3.75 2.08
N ILE A 23 -11.75 -4.27 1.46
CA ILE A 23 -11.58 -5.69 1.17
C ILE A 23 -10.87 -6.33 2.37
N THR A 24 -11.64 -6.90 3.30
CA THR A 24 -11.14 -7.42 4.60
C THR A 24 -9.86 -8.26 4.46
N GLY A 25 -9.87 -9.29 3.59
CA GLY A 25 -8.70 -10.15 3.42
C GLY A 25 -7.48 -9.42 2.84
N PHE A 26 -7.69 -8.40 2.00
CA PHE A 26 -6.59 -7.61 1.45
C PHE A 26 -6.02 -6.65 2.49
N ASP A 27 -6.89 -5.98 3.25
CA ASP A 27 -6.48 -5.07 4.32
C ASP A 27 -5.72 -5.80 5.43
N GLU A 28 -6.13 -7.01 5.79
CA GLU A 28 -5.41 -7.86 6.74
C GLU A 28 -4.00 -8.21 6.23
N ILE A 29 -3.89 -8.67 4.98
CA ILE A 29 -2.60 -9.06 4.37
C ILE A 29 -1.66 -7.86 4.21
N THR A 30 -2.21 -6.67 3.96
CA THR A 30 -1.43 -5.44 3.74
C THR A 30 -1.26 -4.58 4.99
N GLU A 31 -1.73 -5.06 6.14
CA GLU A 31 -1.68 -4.38 7.43
C GLU A 31 -2.35 -2.99 7.39
N GLY A 32 -3.55 -2.92 6.82
CA GLY A 32 -4.39 -1.72 6.78
C GLY A 32 -4.56 -1.09 5.39
N GLY A 33 -4.26 -1.83 4.32
CA GLY A 33 -4.57 -1.42 2.94
C GLY A 33 -3.42 -0.77 2.17
N LEU A 34 -3.79 0.11 1.24
CA LEU A 34 -2.87 0.74 0.29
C LEU A 34 -2.12 1.93 0.89
N PRO A 35 -0.90 2.25 0.44
CA PRO A 35 -0.17 3.43 0.91
C PRO A 35 -0.95 4.73 0.67
N LYS A 36 -1.17 5.51 1.74
CA LYS A 36 -1.89 6.78 1.68
C LYS A 36 -1.05 7.83 0.94
N ASN A 37 -1.71 8.71 0.17
CA ASN A 37 -1.09 9.80 -0.59
C ASN A 37 0.00 9.33 -1.58
N ARG A 38 -0.18 8.15 -2.17
CA ARG A 38 0.73 7.55 -3.15
C ARG A 38 -0.06 6.85 -4.25
N THR A 39 0.52 6.78 -5.44
CA THR A 39 -0.03 6.00 -6.55
C THR A 39 0.28 4.52 -6.36
N THR A 40 -0.73 3.66 -6.50
CA THR A 40 -0.58 2.20 -6.48
C THR A 40 -0.93 1.63 -7.86
N LEU A 41 -0.05 0.81 -8.43
CA LEU A 41 -0.32 0.07 -9.68
C LEU A 41 -0.87 -1.32 -9.34
N VAL A 42 -2.05 -1.64 -9.86
CA VAL A 42 -2.65 -2.98 -9.78
C VAL A 42 -2.59 -3.62 -11.16
N SER A 43 -1.91 -4.76 -11.27
CA SER A 43 -1.69 -5.47 -12.54
C SER A 43 -2.07 -6.95 -12.44
N GLY A 44 -2.50 -7.54 -13.55
CA GLY A 44 -2.95 -8.93 -13.61
C GLY A 44 -3.67 -9.26 -14.93
N GLY A 45 -3.79 -10.55 -15.25
CA GLY A 45 -4.42 -11.04 -16.48
C GLY A 45 -5.92 -10.71 -16.64
N ALA A 46 -6.51 -11.08 -17.78
CA ALA A 46 -7.95 -10.93 -17.98
C ALA A 46 -8.75 -11.70 -16.91
N GLY A 47 -9.85 -11.13 -16.42
CA GLY A 47 -10.68 -11.75 -15.37
C GLY A 47 -10.11 -11.70 -13.95
N SER A 48 -8.93 -11.11 -13.72
CA SER A 48 -8.29 -11.08 -12.39
C SER A 48 -8.90 -10.11 -11.36
N GLY A 49 -10.06 -9.50 -11.65
CA GLY A 49 -10.76 -8.64 -10.68
C GLY A 49 -10.20 -7.23 -10.46
N LYS A 50 -9.29 -6.70 -11.29
CA LYS A 50 -8.69 -5.36 -11.11
C LYS A 50 -9.73 -4.23 -11.02
N THR A 51 -10.72 -4.25 -11.90
CA THR A 51 -11.81 -3.26 -11.91
C THR A 51 -12.66 -3.38 -10.66
N LEU A 52 -12.95 -4.61 -10.21
CA LEU A 52 -13.71 -4.86 -8.99
C LEU A 52 -12.95 -4.34 -7.76
N LEU A 53 -11.65 -4.62 -7.65
CA LEU A 53 -10.80 -4.08 -6.58
C LEU A 53 -10.83 -2.55 -6.54
N GLY A 54 -10.75 -1.89 -7.70
CA GLY A 54 -10.82 -0.44 -7.78
C GLY A 54 -12.19 0.13 -7.41
N LEU A 55 -13.28 -0.57 -7.73
CA LEU A 55 -14.64 -0.18 -7.35
C LEU A 55 -14.89 -0.37 -5.86
N ASP A 56 -14.47 -1.50 -5.28
CA ASP A 56 -14.58 -1.74 -3.84
C ASP A 56 -13.79 -0.69 -3.05
N PHE A 57 -12.58 -0.34 -3.51
CA PHE A 57 -11.77 0.74 -2.91
C PHE A 57 -12.43 2.13 -3.00
N LEU A 58 -13.27 2.38 -4.02
CA LEU A 58 -13.92 3.67 -4.21
C LEU A 58 -15.20 3.82 -3.39
N ILE A 59 -15.92 2.70 -3.16
CA ILE A 59 -17.25 2.70 -2.54
C ILE A 59 -17.18 2.50 -1.02
N ASN A 60 -16.17 1.78 -0.52
CA ASN A 60 -15.99 1.47 0.91
C ASN A 60 -14.93 2.36 1.56
#